data_AF-A0A927FIK9-F1
#
_entry.id   AF-A0A927FIK9-F1
#
_cell.length_a   1.000
_cell.length_b   1.000
_cell.length_c   1.000
_cell.angle_alpha   90.00
_cell.angle_beta   90.00
_cell.angle_gamma   90.00
#
_symmetry.space_group_name_H-M   'P 1'
#
loop_
_entity.id
_entity.type
_entity.pdbx_description
1 polymer ?
#
loop_
_entity_poly.entity_id
_entity_poly.type
_entity_poly.pdbx_seq_one_letter_code
_entity_poly.pdbx_strand_id
1 'polypeptide(L)'
;MPVEHKTATFKRWIPVFAGLAWSFCTFLVHSNPASEVQPLPGMSVTDLPREGQTTYQLIRKGGPFPYEKDGVVFGNRERILPRQARGYYREYTVKTPGSRDRGARRIVCGGEVPVQPVACYYTADHYASFRVIVDKN
;
A
#
# COMPACT_ATOMS: atom_id res chain seq x y z
N MET A 1 36.59 9.74 65.51
CA MET A 1 35.85 10.34 64.37
C MET A 1 34.38 9.94 64.53
N PRO A 2 33.52 10.84 65.05
CA PRO A 2 32.14 10.51 65.38
C PRO A 2 31.24 10.68 64.16
N VAL A 3 30.25 9.81 63.97
CA VAL A 3 29.09 10.14 63.13
C VAL A 3 27.84 9.99 63.98
N GLU A 4 27.15 11.11 64.03
CA GLU A 4 26.07 11.55 64.89
C GLU A 4 24.78 10.74 64.68
N HIS A 5 24.24 10.19 65.76
CA HIS A 5 22.89 9.60 65.77
C HIS A 5 21.85 10.71 65.92
N LYS A 6 21.08 10.98 64.86
CA LYS A 6 19.89 11.82 64.95
C LYS A 6 18.67 10.95 65.26
N THR A 7 18.20 11.04 66.50
CA THR A 7 16.86 10.60 66.90
C THR A 7 15.82 11.58 66.37
N ALA A 8 14.80 11.09 65.67
CA ALA A 8 13.54 11.79 65.52
C ALA A 8 12.39 10.79 65.60
N THR A 9 11.71 10.87 66.74
CA THR A 9 10.48 10.15 67.08
C THR A 9 9.28 10.76 66.36
N PHE A 10 8.25 9.93 66.17
CA PHE A 10 6.83 10.30 66.06
C PHE A 10 6.32 10.73 64.67
N LYS A 11 5.41 9.92 64.08
CA LYS A 11 3.96 10.11 64.25
C LYS A 11 3.20 9.03 63.47
N ARG A 12 2.46 8.21 64.22
CA ARG A 12 1.62 7.11 63.76
C ARG A 12 0.30 7.67 63.24
N TRP A 13 0.06 7.65 61.93
CA TRP A 13 -1.26 7.88 61.33
C TRP A 13 -1.53 6.74 60.35
N ILE A 14 -2.35 5.77 60.80
CA ILE A 14 -2.99 4.77 59.93
C ILE A 14 -4.38 5.32 59.62
N PRO A 15 -4.68 5.68 58.37
CA PRO A 15 -6.03 5.65 57.87
C PRO A 15 -6.27 4.31 57.18
N VAL A 16 -7.04 3.44 57.85
CA VAL A 16 -7.78 2.37 57.17
C VAL A 16 -8.90 3.06 56.40
N PHE A 17 -8.77 3.15 55.09
CA PHE A 17 -9.93 3.26 54.20
C PHE A 17 -9.82 2.16 53.14
N ALA A 18 -10.73 1.20 53.29
CA ALA A 18 -11.09 0.23 52.29
C ALA A 18 -11.61 0.95 51.04
N GLY A 19 -11.32 0.39 49.85
CA GLY A 19 -12.11 0.68 48.67
C GLY A 19 -11.33 0.90 47.39
N LEU A 20 -11.36 -0.15 46.56
CA LEU A 20 -11.57 -0.08 45.12
C LEU A 20 -10.50 0.49 44.18
N ALA A 21 -10.28 -0.33 43.14
CA ALA A 21 -9.78 -0.02 41.81
C ALA A 21 -8.27 0.00 41.63
N TRP A 22 -7.73 -1.20 41.32
CA TRP A 22 -6.59 -1.32 40.42
C TRP A 22 -6.93 -0.55 39.15
N SER A 23 -6.35 0.63 38.99
CA SER A 23 -6.53 1.44 37.79
C SER A 23 -5.81 0.74 36.64
N PHE A 24 -6.57 -0.09 35.92
CA PHE A 24 -6.27 -0.64 34.61
C PHE A 24 -6.18 0.53 33.62
N CYS A 25 -4.98 1.04 33.39
CA CYS A 25 -4.67 1.74 32.15
C CYS A 25 -3.81 0.83 31.27
N THR A 26 -4.36 -0.32 30.89
CA THR A 26 -3.98 -0.92 29.61
C THR A 26 -4.49 0.03 28.55
N PHE A 27 -3.63 0.93 28.07
CA PHE A 27 -3.82 1.49 26.74
C PHE A 27 -3.82 0.30 25.79
N LEU A 28 -5.01 -0.18 25.44
CA LEU A 28 -5.20 -0.94 24.22
C LEU A 28 -4.84 0.04 23.11
N VAL A 29 -3.57 0.08 22.73
CA VAL A 29 -3.18 0.48 21.39
C VAL A 29 -3.88 -0.52 20.50
N HIS A 30 -5.07 -0.16 20.05
CA HIS A 30 -5.75 -0.89 19.02
C HIS A 30 -4.89 -0.70 17.78
N SER A 31 -4.06 -1.69 17.47
CA SER A 31 -3.41 -1.81 16.18
C SER A 31 -4.54 -1.74 15.15
N ASN A 32 -4.67 -0.63 14.44
CA ASN A 32 -5.56 -0.60 13.30
C ASN A 32 -5.00 -1.66 12.33
N PRO A 33 -5.68 -2.81 12.12
CA PRO A 33 -5.17 -3.79 11.19
C PRO A 33 -4.97 -3.05 9.87
N ALA A 34 -3.76 -3.17 9.33
CA ALA A 34 -3.27 -2.41 8.19
C ALA A 34 -4.40 -2.22 7.18
N SER A 35 -4.82 -0.96 6.94
CA SER A 35 -5.95 -0.59 6.07
C SER A 35 -6.17 -1.62 4.98
N GLU A 36 -7.21 -2.42 5.15
CA GLU A 36 -7.65 -3.40 4.18
C GLU A 36 -8.03 -2.60 2.94
N VAL A 37 -7.19 -2.68 1.89
CA VAL A 37 -7.45 -1.99 0.62
C VAL A 37 -8.77 -2.54 0.10
N GLN A 38 -9.71 -1.65 -0.23
CA GLN A 38 -11.01 -2.07 -0.78
C GLN A 38 -10.77 -2.98 -2.00
N PRO A 39 -11.50 -4.11 -2.13
CA PRO A 39 -11.34 -5.01 -3.27
C PRO A 39 -11.50 -4.24 -4.59
N LEU A 40 -10.46 -4.24 -5.41
CA LEU A 40 -10.51 -3.55 -6.70
C LEU A 40 -11.42 -4.32 -7.67
N PRO A 41 -12.26 -3.62 -8.45
CA PRO A 41 -13.12 -4.27 -9.44
C PRO A 41 -12.28 -5.01 -10.49
N GLY A 42 -12.69 -6.24 -10.81
CA GLY A 42 -12.06 -7.05 -11.85
C GLY A 42 -12.40 -6.60 -13.27
N MET A 43 -11.49 -6.87 -14.20
CA MET A 43 -11.73 -6.78 -15.64
C MET A 43 -10.92 -7.83 -16.39
N SER A 44 -11.45 -8.41 -17.44
CA SER A 44 -10.67 -9.33 -18.26
C SER A 44 -9.73 -8.58 -19.20
N VAL A 45 -8.70 -9.26 -19.71
CA VAL A 45 -7.82 -8.68 -20.74
C VAL A 45 -8.62 -8.24 -21.96
N THR A 46 -9.65 -9.00 -22.37
CA THR A 46 -10.51 -8.65 -23.50
C THR A 46 -11.39 -7.42 -23.26
N ASP A 47 -11.62 -7.04 -22.01
CA ASP A 47 -12.36 -5.82 -21.65
C ASP A 47 -11.48 -4.55 -21.69
N LEU A 48 -10.15 -4.70 -21.84
CA LEU A 48 -9.26 -3.56 -22.03
C LEU A 48 -9.52 -2.91 -23.40
N PRO A 49 -9.29 -1.59 -23.55
CA PRO A 49 -9.12 -0.98 -24.85
C PRO A 49 -8.08 -1.74 -25.67
N ARG A 50 -8.18 -1.72 -27.01
CA ARG A 50 -7.25 -2.46 -27.89
C ARG A 50 -5.77 -2.12 -27.63
N GLU A 51 -5.49 -0.85 -27.34
CA GLU A 51 -4.16 -0.38 -26.97
C GLU A 51 -3.71 -0.97 -25.64
N GLY A 52 -4.62 -1.13 -24.67
CA GLY A 52 -4.35 -1.75 -23.38
C GLY A 52 -4.02 -3.24 -23.51
N GLN A 53 -4.75 -3.95 -24.38
CA GLN A 53 -4.44 -5.35 -24.71
C GLN A 53 -3.03 -5.48 -25.31
N THR A 54 -2.69 -4.57 -26.22
CA THR A 54 -1.35 -4.53 -26.83
C THR A 54 -0.26 -4.28 -25.78
N THR A 55 -0.43 -3.27 -24.93
CA THR A 55 0.50 -2.98 -23.83
C THR A 55 0.64 -4.18 -22.88
N TYR A 56 -0.47 -4.83 -22.50
CA TYR A 56 -0.44 -6.01 -21.64
C TYR A 56 0.40 -7.15 -22.25
N GLN A 57 0.26 -7.41 -23.55
CA GLN A 57 1.07 -8.41 -24.25
C GLN A 57 2.55 -8.02 -24.32
N LEU A 58 2.87 -6.74 -24.53
CA LEU A 58 4.26 -6.26 -24.50
C LEU A 58 4.89 -6.46 -23.11
N ILE A 59 4.15 -6.21 -22.03
CA ILE A 59 4.64 -6.44 -20.66
C ILE A 59 5.06 -7.91 -20.48
N ARG A 60 4.21 -8.85 -20.88
CA ARG A 60 4.50 -10.29 -20.79
C ARG A 60 5.66 -10.74 -21.68
N LYS A 61 5.93 -10.02 -22.77
CA LYS A 61 7.06 -10.27 -23.67
C LYS A 61 8.35 -9.55 -23.24
N GLY A 62 8.26 -8.60 -22.31
CA GLY A 62 9.38 -7.75 -21.91
C GLY A 62 9.70 -6.60 -22.87
N GLY A 63 8.73 -6.18 -23.68
CA GLY A 63 8.87 -5.07 -24.64
C GLY A 63 9.14 -5.54 -26.08
N PRO A 64 9.70 -4.68 -26.94
CA PRO A 64 10.13 -3.30 -26.67
C PRO A 64 8.96 -2.38 -26.29
N PHE A 65 9.23 -1.39 -25.45
CA PHE A 65 8.22 -0.42 -25.02
C PHE A 65 8.32 0.90 -25.79
N PRO A 66 7.18 1.50 -26.22
CA PRO A 66 7.18 2.67 -27.09
C PRO A 66 7.48 3.99 -26.37
N TYR A 67 7.35 4.05 -25.04
CA TYR A 67 7.58 5.28 -24.28
C TYR A 67 8.73 5.11 -23.27
N GLU A 68 9.55 6.15 -23.12
CA GLU A 68 10.71 6.15 -22.22
C GLU A 68 10.39 5.88 -20.75
N LYS A 69 9.16 6.20 -20.33
CA LYS A 69 8.68 6.00 -18.96
C LYS A 69 8.07 4.61 -18.74
N ASP A 70 7.97 3.78 -19.77
CA ASP A 70 7.41 2.43 -19.61
C ASP A 70 8.42 1.53 -18.88
N GLY A 71 7.94 0.83 -17.85
CA GLY A 71 8.74 -0.04 -17.00
C GLY A 71 9.40 0.66 -15.80
N VAL A 72 9.23 1.97 -15.63
CA VAL A 72 9.74 2.67 -14.43
C VAL A 72 8.92 2.29 -13.19
N VAL A 73 9.53 2.47 -12.01
CA VAL A 73 8.88 2.12 -10.74
C VAL A 73 7.68 3.02 -10.48
N PHE A 74 6.53 2.40 -10.21
CA PHE A 74 5.34 3.07 -9.70
C PHE A 74 5.35 3.05 -8.17
N GLY A 75 5.20 4.22 -7.55
CA GLY A 75 5.41 4.39 -6.11
C GLY A 75 4.23 3.97 -5.22
N ASN A 76 3.01 3.87 -5.78
CA ASN A 76 1.78 3.61 -5.02
C ASN A 76 1.64 4.48 -3.75
N ARG A 77 1.84 5.80 -3.88
CA ARG A 77 1.92 6.73 -2.73
C ARG A 77 0.55 6.93 -2.08
N GLU A 78 -0.48 6.94 -2.91
CA GLU A 78 -1.90 7.06 -2.57
C GLU A 78 -2.46 5.76 -1.98
N ARG A 79 -1.70 4.65 -2.08
CA ARG A 79 -2.01 3.34 -1.51
C ARG A 79 -3.35 2.76 -1.98
N ILE A 80 -3.71 3.04 -3.24
CA ILE A 80 -4.90 2.45 -3.88
C ILE A 80 -4.64 0.98 -4.23
N LEU A 81 -3.41 0.62 -4.59
CA LEU A 81 -3.00 -0.79 -4.77
C LEU A 81 -2.53 -1.39 -3.44
N PRO A 82 -2.52 -2.73 -3.29
CA PRO A 82 -1.98 -3.40 -2.11
C PRO A 82 -0.58 -2.91 -1.73
N ARG A 83 -0.31 -2.77 -0.42
CA ARG A 83 1.00 -2.34 0.07
C ARG A 83 2.04 -3.42 -0.19
N GLN A 84 3.12 -3.04 -0.87
CA GLN A 84 4.22 -3.92 -1.25
C GLN A 84 5.57 -3.20 -1.09
N ALA A 85 6.66 -3.94 -1.18
CA ALA A 85 8.01 -3.37 -1.10
C ALA A 85 8.27 -2.34 -2.21
N ARG A 86 9.20 -1.40 -1.98
CA ARG A 86 9.58 -0.41 -2.99
C ARG A 86 10.14 -1.12 -4.22
N GLY A 87 9.69 -0.71 -5.41
CA GLY A 87 10.12 -1.31 -6.68
C GLY A 87 9.24 -2.48 -7.14
N TYR A 88 8.29 -2.93 -6.32
CA TYR A 88 7.37 -4.01 -6.68
C TYR A 88 6.47 -3.68 -7.87
N TYR A 89 6.03 -2.42 -7.98
CA TYR A 89 5.16 -1.98 -9.06
C TYR A 89 5.92 -1.22 -10.15
N ARG A 90 5.52 -1.45 -11.41
CA ARG A 90 6.00 -0.74 -12.59
C ARG A 90 4.84 -0.25 -13.44
N GLU A 91 5.00 0.93 -14.04
CA GLU A 91 3.97 1.51 -14.91
C GLU A 91 4.29 1.39 -16.39
N TYR A 92 3.23 1.27 -17.20
CA TYR A 92 3.31 1.16 -18.65
C TYR A 92 2.20 2.00 -19.29
N THR A 93 2.54 2.69 -20.36
CA THR A 93 1.62 3.57 -21.08
C THR A 93 0.62 2.73 -21.88
N VAL A 94 -0.66 3.06 -21.73
CA VAL A 94 -1.69 2.64 -22.68
C VAL A 94 -1.97 3.83 -23.58
N LYS A 95 -1.70 3.68 -24.89
CA LYS A 95 -1.87 4.77 -25.85
C LYS A 95 -3.34 5.21 -25.88
N THR A 96 -3.57 6.52 -25.83
CA THR A 96 -4.88 7.11 -26.12
C THR A 96 -4.92 7.51 -27.59
N PRO A 97 -5.80 6.92 -28.42
CA PRO A 97 -5.93 7.30 -29.83
C PRO A 97 -6.16 8.81 -29.99
N GLY A 98 -5.44 9.41 -30.93
CA GLY A 98 -5.53 10.85 -31.21
C GLY A 98 -4.78 11.76 -30.22
N SER A 99 -4.28 11.24 -29.09
CA SER A 99 -3.47 12.07 -28.20
C SER A 99 -2.09 12.34 -28.79
N ARG A 100 -1.58 13.56 -28.55
CA ARG A 100 -0.20 13.97 -28.86
C ARG A 100 0.78 13.63 -27.74
N ASP A 101 0.27 13.34 -26.55
CA ASP A 101 1.04 12.95 -25.38
C ASP A 101 0.77 11.48 -24.98
N ARG A 102 1.30 11.06 -23.83
CA ARG A 102 1.09 9.70 -23.28
C ARG A 102 -0.36 9.43 -22.84
N GLY A 103 -1.21 10.45 -22.75
CA GLY A 103 -2.56 10.37 -22.21
C GLY A 103 -2.61 10.00 -20.72
N ALA A 104 -3.81 9.75 -20.21
CA ALA A 104 -4.06 9.38 -18.81
C ALA A 104 -4.03 7.87 -18.52
N ARG A 105 -4.08 7.02 -19.56
CA ARG A 105 -4.31 5.58 -19.40
C ARG A 105 -3.00 4.84 -19.13
N ARG A 106 -3.00 3.92 -18.15
CA ARG A 106 -1.82 3.14 -17.78
C ARG A 106 -2.20 1.71 -17.40
N ILE A 107 -1.24 0.81 -17.54
CA ILE A 107 -1.22 -0.47 -16.83
C ILE A 107 -0.11 -0.40 -15.80
N VAL A 108 -0.41 -0.74 -14.55
CA VAL A 108 0.57 -0.92 -13.48
C VAL A 108 0.65 -2.40 -13.17
N CYS A 109 1.82 -3.01 -13.28
CA CYS A 109 2.01 -4.41 -12.94
C CYS A 109 2.92 -4.55 -11.71
N GLY A 110 2.54 -5.46 -10.83
CA GLY A 110 3.26 -5.81 -9.61
C GLY A 110 3.91 -7.19 -9.71
N GLY A 111 5.11 -7.32 -9.17
CA GLY A 111 5.85 -8.59 -9.09
C GLY A 111 7.34 -8.36 -9.03
N GLU A 112 8.08 -9.32 -8.49
CA GLU A 112 9.55 -9.25 -8.40
C GLU A 112 10.21 -9.31 -9.77
N VAL A 113 9.66 -10.15 -10.66
CA VAL A 113 10.15 -10.33 -12.04
C VAL A 113 9.25 -9.53 -12.99
N PRO A 114 9.74 -8.47 -13.65
CA PRO A 114 8.88 -7.57 -14.45
C PRO A 114 8.11 -8.24 -15.59
N VAL A 115 8.69 -9.26 -16.23
CA VAL A 115 8.08 -10.00 -17.35
C VAL A 115 7.12 -11.12 -16.89
N GLN A 116 7.07 -11.39 -15.59
CA GLN A 116 6.18 -12.36 -14.95
C GLN A 116 5.43 -11.68 -13.80
N PRO A 117 4.57 -10.70 -14.11
CA PRO A 117 3.86 -9.97 -13.07
C PRO A 117 2.88 -10.90 -12.34
N VAL A 118 2.82 -10.75 -11.02
CA VAL A 118 1.86 -11.45 -10.14
C VAL A 118 0.44 -10.91 -10.36
N ALA A 119 0.32 -9.60 -10.56
CA ALA A 119 -0.94 -8.95 -10.86
C ALA A 119 -0.70 -7.68 -11.71
N CYS A 120 -1.67 -7.35 -12.56
CA CYS A 120 -1.68 -6.10 -13.31
C CYS A 120 -3.00 -5.35 -13.08
N TYR A 121 -2.90 -4.02 -13.11
CA TYR A 121 -4.00 -3.11 -12.81
C TYR A 121 -4.10 -2.09 -13.93
N TYR A 122 -5.31 -1.81 -14.39
CA TYR A 122 -5.58 -0.79 -15.38
C TYR A 122 -6.14 0.48 -14.73
N THR A 123 -5.66 1.64 -15.15
CA THR A 123 -6.22 2.95 -14.82
C THR A 123 -6.52 3.70 -16.13
N ALA A 124 -7.68 4.34 -16.18
CA ALA A 124 -8.09 5.18 -17.30
C ALA A 124 -7.92 6.68 -17.01
N ASP A 125 -7.61 7.02 -15.76
CA ASP A 125 -7.79 8.34 -15.14
C ASP A 125 -6.53 8.80 -14.40
N HIS A 126 -5.35 8.43 -14.91
CA HIS A 126 -4.05 8.85 -14.39
C HIS A 126 -3.89 8.52 -12.90
N TYR A 127 -4.11 7.25 -12.56
CA TYR A 127 -3.92 6.66 -11.23
C TYR A 127 -4.97 7.04 -10.17
N ALA A 128 -6.05 7.73 -10.53
CA ALA A 128 -7.12 8.07 -9.58
C ALA A 128 -7.97 6.85 -9.20
N SER A 129 -8.14 5.89 -10.11
CA SER A 129 -8.79 4.61 -9.83
C SER A 129 -8.15 3.45 -10.60
N PHE A 130 -8.37 2.23 -10.11
CA PHE A 130 -7.83 1.01 -10.70
C PHE A 130 -8.87 -0.10 -10.83
N ARG A 131 -8.69 -0.91 -11.87
CA ARG A 131 -9.34 -2.22 -12.02
C ARG A 131 -8.26 -3.30 -12.09
N VAL A 132 -8.46 -4.42 -11.40
CA VAL A 132 -7.52 -5.55 -11.50
C VAL A 132 -7.78 -6.31 -12.79
N ILE A 133 -6.72 -6.56 -13.56
CA ILE A 133 -6.79 -7.35 -14.79
C ILE A 133 -6.72 -8.82 -14.39
N VAL A 134 -7.78 -9.58 -14.70
CA VAL A 134 -7.88 -11.01 -14.44
C VAL A 134 -7.84 -11.78 -15.74
N ASP A 135 -7.01 -12.82 -15.80
CA ASP A 135 -7.07 -13.79 -16.89
C ASP A 135 -8.34 -14.63 -16.68
N LYS A 136 -9.30 -14.52 -17.59
CA LYS A 136 -10.40 -15.49 -17.65
C LYS A 136 -9.81 -16.75 -18.27
N ASN A 137 -9.55 -17.74 -17.43
CA ASN A 137 -9.14 -19.07 -17.85
C ASN A 137 -10.24 -19.78 -18.64
#